data_AF-A0A7W9UJH5-F1
#
_entry.id   AF-A0A7W9UJH5-F1
#
_cell.length_a   1.000
_cell.length_b   1.000
_cell.length_c   1.000
_cell.angle_alpha   90.00
_cell.angle_beta   90.00
_cell.angle_gamma   90.00
#
_symmetry.space_group_name_H-M   'P 1'
#
loop_
_entity.id
_entity.type
_entity.pdbx_description
1 polymer ?
#
loop_
_entity_poly.entity_id
_entity_poly.type
_entity_poly.pdbx_seq_one_letter_code
_entity_poly.pdbx_strand_id
1 'polypeptide(L)'
;MALNRPCKICGTRRCPCIYCHIECGIDHSPWLPVDTFPTVDNCNPNNPDECFLPFLMGLPGMKGASMAIPVSGMKMWSHRLWDGGGRRVVDPVTFYWPPRAGEINPMFAAGEWKDEPPPADWLPEVDINRLSGALQAEIKRQFDERAGDQQAPAAMPDPRQFVEHITRFNPAHHTVTEVLAHLRTATPGEVDRVFRLEENGSKRAGVLKRRKNFPGVES
;
A
#
# COMPACT_ATOMS: atom_id res chain seq x y z
N MET A 1 24.71 -17.66 14.96
CA MET A 1 25.62 -16.80 14.19
C MET A 1 25.97 -17.41 12.83
N ALA A 2 25.27 -17.01 11.77
CA ALA A 2 25.61 -17.35 10.38
C ALA A 2 25.89 -16.05 9.61
N LEU A 3 26.97 -15.37 9.99
CA LEU A 3 27.47 -14.19 9.28
C LEU A 3 27.90 -14.62 7.88
N ASN A 4 27.25 -14.05 6.87
CA ASN A 4 27.73 -14.03 5.48
C ASN A 4 28.04 -15.40 4.86
N ARG A 5 27.32 -16.46 5.26
CA ARG A 5 27.50 -17.77 4.63
C ARG A 5 26.92 -17.71 3.21
N PRO A 6 27.69 -18.12 2.18
CA PRO A 6 27.12 -18.30 0.86
C PRO A 6 25.94 -19.26 0.97
N CYS A 7 24.89 -18.99 0.21
CA CYS A 7 23.73 -19.86 0.11
C CYS A 7 24.21 -21.29 -0.16
N LYS A 8 23.75 -22.27 0.62
CA LYS A 8 24.18 -23.67 0.48
C LYS A 8 23.81 -24.29 -0.87
N ILE A 9 22.86 -23.69 -1.58
CA ILE A 9 22.32 -24.19 -2.86
C ILE A 9 23.04 -23.55 -4.06
N CYS A 10 23.10 -22.22 -4.13
CA CYS A 10 23.69 -21.51 -5.30
C CYS A 10 25.04 -20.82 -5.03
N GLY A 11 25.53 -20.83 -3.79
CA GLY A 11 26.75 -20.13 -3.42
C GLY A 11 26.64 -18.60 -3.34
N THR A 12 25.49 -17.99 -3.65
CA THR A 12 25.35 -16.52 -3.62
C THR A 12 25.38 -16.00 -2.18
N ARG A 13 25.93 -14.80 -1.99
CA ARG A 13 25.87 -14.11 -0.69
C ARG A 13 24.59 -13.26 -0.52
N ARG A 14 23.79 -13.14 -1.58
CA ARG A 14 22.42 -12.60 -1.52
C ARG A 14 21.46 -13.74 -1.19
N CYS A 15 21.23 -13.94 0.10
CA CYS A 15 20.15 -14.76 0.62
C CYS A 15 19.01 -13.83 1.03
N PRO A 16 17.74 -14.02 0.65
CA PRO A 16 17.21 -15.09 -0.19
C PRO A 16 17.66 -14.92 -1.65
N CYS A 17 18.20 -16.00 -2.21
CA CYS A 17 18.45 -16.11 -3.64
C CYS A 17 17.10 -16.42 -4.33
N ILE A 18 16.87 -15.89 -5.55
CA ILE A 18 15.61 -16.10 -6.30
C ILE A 18 15.25 -17.58 -6.49
N TYR A 19 16.25 -18.47 -6.54
CA TYR A 19 16.07 -19.91 -6.74
C TYR A 19 16.16 -20.75 -5.45
N CYS A 20 16.69 -20.22 -4.35
CA CYS A 20 17.23 -21.05 -3.27
C CYS A 20 16.53 -20.93 -1.93
N HIS A 21 15.70 -19.90 -1.75
CA HIS A 21 15.00 -19.69 -0.48
C HIS A 21 14.04 -20.83 -0.14
N ILE A 22 13.65 -21.63 -1.15
CA ILE A 22 12.80 -22.82 -0.99
C ILE A 22 13.60 -24.00 -0.41
N GLU A 23 14.90 -24.12 -0.71
CA GLU A 23 15.72 -25.30 -0.36
C GLU A 23 16.76 -25.02 0.74
N CYS A 24 17.00 -23.76 1.10
CA CYS A 24 18.06 -23.39 2.05
C CYS A 24 17.75 -23.72 3.53
N GLY A 25 16.51 -24.13 3.84
CA GLY A 25 16.05 -24.46 5.19
C GLY A 25 15.89 -23.26 6.12
N ILE A 26 15.93 -22.04 5.58
CA ILE A 26 15.63 -20.79 6.31
C ILE A 26 14.27 -20.30 5.85
N ASP A 27 13.36 -20.08 6.79
CA ASP A 27 12.07 -19.50 6.49
C ASP A 27 12.21 -18.00 6.16
N HIS A 28 11.97 -17.65 4.90
CA HIS A 28 11.94 -16.27 4.42
C HIS A 28 10.52 -15.74 4.22
N SER A 29 9.49 -16.51 4.58
CA SER A 29 8.10 -16.11 4.40
C SER A 29 7.74 -14.91 5.29
N PRO A 30 6.83 -14.03 4.85
CA PRO A 30 6.34 -12.95 5.70
C PRO A 30 5.55 -13.52 6.89
N TRP A 31 5.85 -13.02 8.08
CA TRP A 31 5.05 -13.31 9.29
C TRP A 31 4.04 -12.21 9.56
N LEU A 32 4.28 -10.99 9.06
CA LEU A 32 3.46 -9.83 9.38
C LEU A 32 2.05 -9.99 8.79
N PRO A 33 1.00 -10.06 9.63
CA PRO A 33 -0.37 -10.06 9.14
C PRO A 33 -0.74 -8.75 8.45
N VAL A 34 -1.63 -8.82 7.47
CA VAL A 34 -2.13 -7.64 6.74
C VAL A 34 -2.76 -6.64 7.72
N ASP A 35 -2.48 -5.36 7.53
CA ASP A 35 -2.99 -4.22 8.33
C ASP A 35 -2.66 -4.26 9.83
N THR A 36 -1.62 -5.01 10.23
CA THR A 36 -1.14 -5.00 11.61
C THR A 36 0.11 -4.14 11.78
N PHE A 37 0.28 -3.64 13.01
CA PHE A 37 1.44 -2.85 13.36
C PHE A 37 2.71 -3.75 13.42
N PRO A 38 3.81 -3.39 12.75
CA PRO A 38 5.03 -4.20 12.77
C PRO A 38 5.71 -4.19 14.14
N THR A 39 5.87 -5.37 14.74
CA THR A 39 6.57 -5.60 16.01
C THR A 39 7.70 -6.60 15.83
N VAL A 40 8.58 -6.67 16.83
CA VAL A 40 9.69 -7.64 16.86
C VAL A 40 9.19 -9.09 16.76
N ASP A 41 8.01 -9.37 17.33
CA ASP A 41 7.43 -10.70 17.45
C ASP A 41 6.64 -11.15 16.22
N ASN A 42 6.03 -10.21 15.48
CA ASN A 42 5.23 -10.52 14.29
C ASN A 42 5.98 -10.34 12.96
N CYS A 43 7.25 -9.93 12.99
CA CYS A 43 8.07 -9.72 11.79
C CYS A 43 9.17 -10.78 11.69
N ASN A 44 9.27 -11.45 10.55
CA ASN A 44 10.26 -12.50 10.35
C ASN A 44 11.69 -11.92 10.30
N PRO A 45 12.61 -12.29 11.22
CA PRO A 45 14.00 -11.80 11.23
C PRO A 45 14.82 -12.29 10.03
N ASN A 46 14.35 -13.30 9.31
CA ASN A 46 15.01 -13.85 8.12
C ASN A 46 14.40 -13.36 6.81
N ASN A 47 13.23 -12.71 6.84
CA ASN A 47 12.64 -12.12 5.65
C ASN A 47 13.27 -10.75 5.39
N PRO A 48 13.85 -10.48 4.21
CA PRO A 48 14.43 -9.18 3.88
C PRO A 48 13.48 -7.99 4.06
N ASP A 49 12.21 -8.16 3.75
CA ASP A 49 11.22 -7.09 3.79
C ASP A 49 10.77 -6.77 5.23
N GLU A 50 10.89 -7.74 6.15
CA GLU A 50 10.40 -7.61 7.54
C GLU A 50 11.51 -7.52 8.58
N CYS A 51 12.74 -7.96 8.24
CA CYS A 51 13.85 -8.06 9.17
C CYS A 51 14.10 -6.75 9.93
N PHE A 52 14.03 -5.61 9.25
CA PHE A 52 14.26 -4.29 9.87
C PHE A 52 13.00 -3.48 10.10
N LEU A 53 11.86 -3.96 9.60
CA LEU A 53 10.59 -3.25 9.65
C LEU A 53 10.17 -2.77 11.05
N PRO A 54 10.27 -3.56 12.14
CA PRO A 54 9.87 -3.08 13.46
C PRO A 54 10.75 -1.94 14.00
N PHE A 55 11.98 -1.79 13.51
CA PHE A 55 12.91 -0.72 13.91
C PHE A 55 12.77 0.55 13.06
N LEU A 56 11.96 0.50 12.01
CA LEU A 56 11.63 1.66 11.17
C LEU A 56 10.36 2.37 11.66
N MET A 57 9.68 1.83 12.67
CA MET A 57 8.51 2.42 13.31
C MET A 57 8.94 3.46 14.36
N GLY A 58 8.19 4.57 14.46
CA GLY A 58 8.39 5.58 15.50
C GLY A 58 9.83 6.11 15.55
N LEU A 59 10.41 6.47 14.41
CA LEU A 59 11.79 6.97 14.34
C LEU A 59 12.00 8.19 15.26
N PRO A 60 13.21 8.35 15.82
CA PRO A 60 13.51 9.50 16.68
C PRO A 60 13.19 10.84 16.03
N GLY A 61 12.49 11.71 16.76
CA GLY A 61 12.10 13.05 16.28
C GLY A 61 10.77 13.09 15.50
N MET A 62 10.12 11.95 15.28
CA MET A 62 8.76 11.92 14.75
C MET A 62 7.78 12.52 15.77
N LYS A 63 7.07 13.58 15.35
CA LYS A 63 5.92 14.13 16.08
C LYS A 63 4.69 13.77 15.28
N GLY A 64 3.80 12.98 15.85
CA GLY A 64 2.50 12.79 15.26
C GLY A 64 2.17 11.38 14.83
N ALA A 65 2.64 11.04 13.64
CA ALA A 65 2.43 9.71 13.11
C ALA A 65 3.52 8.77 13.64
N SER A 66 3.14 7.55 14.01
CA SER A 66 4.10 6.47 14.26
C SER A 66 4.76 5.95 12.96
N MET A 67 4.22 6.34 11.80
CA MET A 67 4.71 6.00 10.47
C MET A 67 4.72 7.24 9.55
N ALA A 68 5.90 7.69 9.10
CA ALA A 68 6.00 8.77 8.09
C ALA A 68 5.74 8.26 6.67
N ILE A 69 5.94 6.96 6.45
CA ILE A 69 5.87 6.30 5.16
C ILE A 69 5.03 5.03 5.35
N PRO A 70 4.22 4.62 4.36
CA PRO A 70 3.48 3.38 4.45
C PRO A 70 4.40 2.17 4.66
N VAL A 71 3.87 1.12 5.29
CA VAL A 71 4.59 -0.16 5.53
C VAL A 71 5.23 -0.70 4.24
N SER A 72 4.56 -0.57 3.09
CA SER A 72 5.11 -0.99 1.78
C SER A 72 6.43 -0.27 1.42
N GLY A 73 6.53 1.03 1.68
CA GLY A 73 7.77 1.79 1.47
C GLY A 73 8.86 1.39 2.45
N MET A 74 8.50 1.15 3.72
CA MET A 74 9.47 0.70 4.74
C MET A 74 9.98 -0.72 4.46
N LYS A 75 9.16 -1.60 3.88
CA LYS A 75 9.61 -2.92 3.40
C LYS A 75 10.74 -2.80 2.38
N MET A 76 10.64 -1.85 1.45
CA MET A 76 11.71 -1.57 0.48
C MET A 76 13.02 -1.14 1.17
N TRP A 77 12.93 -0.34 2.24
CA TRP A 77 14.09 0.07 3.02
C TRP A 77 14.71 -1.09 3.79
N SER A 78 13.87 -1.92 4.43
CA SER A 78 14.31 -3.15 5.10
C SER A 78 15.07 -4.04 4.13
N HIS A 79 14.52 -4.27 2.93
CA HIS A 79 15.18 -5.06 1.91
C HIS A 79 16.52 -4.45 1.48
N ARG A 80 16.60 -3.12 1.36
CA ARG A 80 17.86 -2.44 1.03
C ARG A 80 18.92 -2.60 2.13
N LEU A 81 18.53 -2.51 3.40
CA LEU A 81 19.43 -2.75 4.55
C LEU A 81 19.93 -4.19 4.57
N TRP A 82 19.04 -5.13 4.25
CA TRP A 82 19.35 -6.53 4.12
C TRP A 82 20.33 -6.82 2.98
N ASP A 83 20.12 -6.22 1.82
CA ASP A 83 21.02 -6.27 0.66
C ASP A 83 22.38 -5.64 0.97
N GLY A 84 22.41 -4.63 1.85
CA GLY A 84 23.63 -4.04 2.41
C GLY A 84 24.38 -4.96 3.38
N GLY A 85 23.83 -6.14 3.68
CA GLY A 85 24.43 -7.14 4.57
C GLY A 85 23.97 -7.07 6.02
N GLY A 86 23.02 -6.20 6.36
CA GLY A 86 22.47 -6.13 7.71
C GLY A 86 21.72 -7.42 8.07
N ARG A 87 21.90 -7.92 9.30
CA ARG A 87 21.12 -9.04 9.85
C ARG A 87 20.82 -8.81 11.33
N ARG A 88 19.65 -9.25 11.80
CA ARG A 88 19.38 -9.40 13.23
C ARG A 88 20.17 -10.60 13.76
N VAL A 89 21.19 -10.33 14.57
CA VAL A 89 22.09 -11.36 15.13
C VAL A 89 21.98 -11.47 16.65
N VAL A 90 21.35 -10.48 17.26
CA VAL A 90 21.11 -10.37 18.70
C VAL A 90 19.69 -9.89 18.91
N ASP A 91 19.15 -10.20 20.09
CA ASP A 91 17.88 -9.66 20.53
C ASP A 91 17.98 -8.13 20.70
N PRO A 92 16.89 -7.40 20.44
CA PRO A 92 16.88 -5.95 20.58
C PRO A 92 17.11 -5.55 22.04
N VAL A 93 17.93 -4.52 22.23
CA VAL A 93 18.20 -3.89 23.53
C VAL A 93 17.31 -2.66 23.79
N THR A 94 16.61 -2.20 22.75
CA THR A 94 15.65 -1.10 22.82
C THR A 94 14.31 -1.58 22.27
N PHE A 95 13.23 -1.15 22.91
CA PHE A 95 11.88 -1.61 22.67
C PHE A 95 10.97 -0.43 22.34
N TYR A 96 10.10 -0.61 21.35
CA TYR A 96 9.11 0.37 20.97
C TYR A 96 7.92 0.32 21.93
N TRP A 97 7.60 1.47 22.50
CA TRP A 97 6.44 1.73 23.34
C TRP A 97 5.41 2.47 22.50
N PRO A 98 4.35 1.80 22.03
CA PRO A 98 3.28 2.49 21.31
C PRO A 98 2.62 3.52 22.25
N PRO A 99 2.04 4.61 21.72
CA PRO A 99 1.30 5.57 22.53
C PRO A 99 0.26 4.89 23.44
N ARG A 100 0.12 5.36 24.69
CA ARG A 100 -0.93 4.85 25.59
C ARG A 100 -2.31 5.27 25.12
N ALA A 101 -3.26 4.35 25.28
CA ALA A 101 -4.68 4.65 25.22
C ALA A 101 -5.05 5.87 26.11
N GLY A 102 -5.56 6.94 25.50
CA GLY A 102 -6.05 8.13 26.21
C GLY A 102 -5.05 9.28 26.39
N GLU A 103 -3.77 9.07 26.08
CA GLU A 103 -2.81 10.17 25.93
C GLU A 103 -2.94 10.77 24.52
N ILE A 104 -2.86 12.10 24.43
CA ILE A 104 -3.00 13.01 23.26
C ILE A 104 -3.26 12.26 21.94
N ASN A 105 -4.48 12.44 21.39
CA ASN A 105 -4.98 11.93 20.09
C ASN A 105 -3.94 11.11 19.29
N PRO A 106 -4.15 9.80 19.04
CA PRO A 106 -3.23 8.90 18.34
C PRO A 106 -2.65 9.40 16.99
N MET A 107 -3.23 10.45 16.40
CA MET A 107 -2.64 11.22 15.28
C MET A 107 -1.40 12.05 15.65
N PHE A 108 -1.12 12.25 16.94
CA PHE A 108 -0.12 13.18 17.47
C PHE A 108 1.03 12.52 18.27
N ALA A 109 0.97 11.21 18.52
CA ALA A 109 1.95 10.47 19.30
C ALA A 109 2.62 9.36 18.46
N ALA A 110 3.94 9.43 18.31
CA ALA A 110 4.73 8.48 17.52
C ALA A 110 5.21 7.25 18.31
N GLY A 111 4.90 7.19 19.62
CA GLY A 111 5.48 6.23 20.57
C GLY A 111 6.87 6.65 21.06
N GLU A 112 7.43 5.87 21.97
CA GLU A 112 8.76 6.09 22.55
C GLU A 112 9.62 4.84 22.40
N TRP A 113 10.94 4.99 22.31
CA TRP A 113 11.87 3.85 22.41
C TRP A 113 12.51 3.85 23.80
N LYS A 114 12.46 2.73 24.50
CA LYS A 114 13.02 2.57 25.86
C LYS A 114 13.89 1.32 25.95
N ASP A 115 14.73 1.25 26.97
CA ASP A 115 15.63 0.11 27.19
C ASP A 115 14.91 -1.13 27.76
N GLU A 116 13.67 -0.96 28.22
CA GLU A 116 12.83 -2.02 28.80
C GLU A 116 11.62 -2.29 27.90
N PRO A 117 11.16 -3.54 27.79
CA PRO A 117 9.95 -3.86 27.03
C PRO A 117 8.70 -3.27 27.68
N PRO A 118 7.65 -2.94 26.90
CA PRO A 118 6.38 -2.50 27.45
C PRO A 118 5.76 -3.61 28.33
N PRO A 119 5.11 -3.25 29.45
CA PRO A 119 4.37 -4.19 30.29
C PRO A 119 3.28 -4.96 29.51
N ALA A 120 2.93 -6.17 29.94
CA ALA A 120 1.92 -7.00 29.25
C ALA A 120 0.51 -6.39 29.25
N ASP A 121 0.22 -5.48 30.18
CA ASP A 121 -1.03 -4.72 30.28
C ASP A 121 -1.01 -3.41 29.46
N TRP A 122 0.05 -3.16 28.70
CA TRP A 122 0.18 -2.00 27.82
C TRP A 122 -0.75 -2.13 26.61
N LEU A 123 -1.95 -1.58 26.73
CA LEU A 123 -2.92 -1.55 25.63
C LEU A 123 -2.77 -0.23 24.83
N PRO A 124 -2.48 -0.31 23.52
CA PRO A 124 -2.46 0.87 22.64
C PRO A 124 -3.88 1.38 22.35
N GLU A 125 -4.90 0.53 22.52
CA GLU A 125 -6.31 0.86 22.31
C GLU A 125 -7.04 1.07 23.63
N VAL A 126 -7.98 2.01 23.64
CA VAL A 126 -8.90 2.20 24.77
C VAL A 126 -9.89 1.05 24.78
N ASP A 127 -9.74 0.12 25.74
CA ASP A 127 -10.78 -0.87 26.00
C ASP A 127 -11.98 -0.18 26.66
N ILE A 128 -12.96 0.19 25.84
CA ILE A 128 -14.19 0.86 26.29
C ILE A 128 -14.88 0.05 27.38
N ASN A 129 -14.79 -1.29 27.37
CA ASN A 129 -15.44 -2.16 28.34
C ASN A 129 -14.80 -2.10 29.74
N ARG A 130 -13.56 -1.62 29.85
CA ARG A 130 -12.88 -1.40 31.13
C ARG A 130 -13.12 -0.01 31.72
N LEU A 131 -13.76 0.89 30.98
CA LEU A 131 -14.14 2.20 31.49
C LEU A 131 -15.31 2.07 32.48
N SER A 132 -15.38 2.95 33.47
CA SER A 132 -16.52 2.98 34.40
C SER A 132 -17.82 3.26 33.64
N GLY A 133 -18.95 2.71 34.12
CA GLY A 133 -20.25 2.90 33.44
C GLY A 133 -20.65 4.38 33.27
N ALA A 134 -20.23 5.24 34.19
CA ALA A 134 -20.41 6.69 34.08
C ALA A 134 -19.58 7.31 32.95
N LEU A 135 -18.35 6.85 32.77
CA LEU A 135 -17.45 7.32 31.70
C LEU A 135 -17.87 6.78 30.33
N GLN A 136 -18.35 5.53 30.26
CA GLN A 136 -18.93 4.98 29.03
C GLN A 136 -20.16 5.77 28.57
N ALA A 137 -21.04 6.14 29.51
CA ALA A 137 -22.22 6.94 29.22
C ALA A 137 -21.86 8.36 28.72
N GLU A 138 -20.84 8.99 29.32
CA GLU A 138 -20.36 10.31 28.91
C GLU A 138 -19.68 10.26 27.53
N ILE A 139 -18.86 9.25 27.25
CA ILE A 139 -18.26 9.05 25.92
C ILE A 139 -19.34 8.84 24.87
N LYS A 140 -20.32 7.97 25.16
CA LYS A 140 -21.47 7.75 24.26
C LYS A 140 -22.23 9.04 23.99
N ARG A 141 -22.47 9.85 25.02
CA ARG A 141 -23.12 11.16 24.88
C ARG A 141 -22.31 12.11 23.98
N GLN A 142 -20.99 12.19 24.14
CA GLN A 142 -20.13 13.04 23.29
C GLN A 142 -20.10 12.56 21.84
N PHE A 143 -20.16 11.25 21.59
CA PHE A 143 -20.31 10.69 20.25
C PHE A 143 -21.68 11.01 19.66
N ASP A 144 -22.76 10.87 20.43
CA ASP A 144 -24.13 11.19 20.02
C ASP A 144 -24.28 12.70 19.72
N GLU A 145 -23.65 13.58 20.50
CA GLU A 145 -23.61 15.04 20.28
C GLU A 145 -22.83 15.39 19.00
N ARG A 146 -21.65 14.79 18.77
CA ARG A 146 -20.90 14.97 17.52
C ARG A 146 -21.63 14.40 16.31
N ALA A 147 -22.33 13.28 16.46
CA ALA A 147 -23.13 12.68 15.40
C ALA A 147 -24.37 13.54 15.08
N GLY A 148 -24.91 14.26 16.08
CA GLY A 148 -25.97 15.25 15.89
C GLY A 148 -25.51 16.51 15.17
N ASP A 149 -24.31 17.01 15.49
CA ASP A 149 -23.69 18.16 14.80
C ASP A 149 -23.18 17.80 13.39
N GLN A 150 -22.78 16.55 13.19
CA GLN A 150 -22.55 15.96 11.87
C GLN A 150 -23.88 15.52 11.27
N GLN A 151 -24.72 16.51 10.93
CA GLN A 151 -25.79 16.28 9.98
C GLN A 151 -25.16 15.61 8.76
N ALA A 152 -25.54 14.34 8.53
CA ALA A 152 -24.93 13.50 7.51
C ALA A 152 -24.77 14.33 6.22
N PRO A 153 -23.58 14.38 5.60
CA PRO A 153 -23.50 14.90 4.25
C PRO A 153 -24.58 14.16 3.46
N ALA A 154 -25.45 14.92 2.78
CA ALA A 154 -26.55 14.38 1.99
C ALA A 154 -26.07 13.09 1.31
N ALA A 155 -26.81 11.98 1.51
CA ALA A 155 -26.43 10.64 1.10
C ALA A 155 -25.59 10.71 -0.18
N MET A 156 -24.32 10.31 -0.09
CA MET A 156 -23.42 10.36 -1.23
C MET A 156 -24.15 9.72 -2.41
N PRO A 157 -24.32 10.42 -3.55
CA PRO A 157 -24.93 9.82 -4.71
C PRO A 157 -24.15 8.54 -5.05
N ASP A 158 -24.89 7.46 -5.35
CA ASP A 158 -24.35 6.13 -5.61
C ASP A 158 -23.09 6.26 -6.49
N PRO A 159 -21.92 5.71 -6.09
CA PRO A 159 -20.70 5.78 -6.90
C PRO A 159 -20.89 5.22 -8.33
N ARG A 160 -21.94 4.42 -8.58
CA ARG A 160 -22.33 3.99 -9.93
C ARG A 160 -22.94 5.10 -10.79
N GLN A 161 -23.44 6.19 -10.20
CA GLN A 161 -23.92 7.38 -10.92
C GLN A 161 -22.77 8.23 -11.48
N PHE A 162 -21.53 8.06 -11.00
CA PHE A 162 -20.37 8.81 -11.50
C PHE A 162 -19.66 8.15 -12.70
N VAL A 163 -20.24 7.07 -13.26
CA VAL A 163 -19.82 6.55 -14.57
C VAL A 163 -20.96 6.77 -15.58
N GLU A 164 -21.32 8.03 -15.83
CA GLU A 164 -22.24 8.32 -16.92
C GLU A 164 -21.57 8.03 -18.27
N HIS A 165 -20.24 8.17 -18.37
CA HIS A 165 -19.49 7.89 -19.59
C HIS A 165 -18.12 7.27 -19.27
N ILE A 166 -17.93 5.98 -19.56
CA ILE A 166 -16.61 5.56 -20.06
C ILE A 166 -16.43 6.40 -21.32
N THR A 167 -15.58 7.43 -21.26
CA THR A 167 -15.32 8.30 -22.41
C THR A 167 -14.66 7.46 -23.49
N ARG A 168 -15.48 6.82 -24.32
CA ARG A 168 -15.03 6.08 -25.51
C ARG A 168 -14.22 7.06 -26.35
N PHE A 169 -13.09 6.59 -26.87
CA PHE A 169 -12.17 7.41 -27.65
C PHE A 169 -12.93 8.16 -28.76
N ASN A 170 -12.97 9.48 -28.71
CA ASN A 170 -13.66 10.27 -29.72
C ASN A 170 -12.62 10.90 -30.65
N PRO A 171 -12.49 10.42 -31.90
CA PRO A 171 -11.45 10.89 -32.80
C PRO A 171 -11.50 12.40 -33.04
N ALA A 172 -12.67 13.05 -32.95
CA ALA A 172 -12.81 14.50 -33.18
C ALA A 172 -12.01 15.38 -32.21
N HIS A 173 -11.69 14.87 -31.01
CA HIS A 173 -10.90 15.59 -30.00
C HIS A 173 -9.40 15.28 -30.05
N HIS A 174 -8.95 14.47 -31.01
CA HIS A 174 -7.58 14.00 -31.12
C HIS A 174 -6.96 14.35 -32.46
N THR A 175 -5.65 14.52 -32.48
CA THR A 175 -4.89 14.74 -33.71
C THR A 175 -4.83 13.46 -34.56
N VAL A 176 -4.53 13.59 -35.85
CA VAL A 176 -4.40 12.43 -36.76
C VAL A 176 -3.37 11.41 -36.23
N THR A 177 -2.28 11.89 -35.62
CA THR A 177 -1.23 11.03 -35.06
C THR A 177 -1.73 10.25 -33.85
N GLU A 178 -2.48 10.89 -32.96
CA GLU A 178 -3.06 10.24 -31.76
C GLU A 178 -4.14 9.23 -32.14
N VAL A 179 -4.98 9.54 -33.13
CA VAL A 179 -5.97 8.60 -33.67
C VAL A 179 -5.28 7.36 -34.22
N LEU A 180 -4.22 7.53 -35.03
CA LEU A 180 -3.48 6.39 -35.57
C LEU A 180 -2.73 5.58 -34.49
N ALA A 181 -2.25 6.24 -33.44
CA ALA A 181 -1.62 5.56 -32.30
C ALA A 181 -2.66 4.71 -31.54
N HIS A 182 -3.86 5.24 -31.30
CA HIS A 182 -4.95 4.52 -30.67
C HIS A 182 -5.40 3.31 -31.49
N LEU A 183 -5.56 3.47 -32.81
CA LEU A 183 -5.99 2.39 -33.71
C LEU A 183 -5.00 1.20 -33.75
N ARG A 184 -3.73 1.38 -33.40
CA ARG A 184 -2.75 0.28 -33.36
C ARG A 184 -2.96 -0.67 -32.17
N THR A 185 -3.55 -0.19 -31.09
CA THR A 185 -3.76 -0.96 -29.85
C THR A 185 -5.23 -1.27 -29.60
N ALA A 186 -6.13 -0.71 -30.41
CA ALA A 186 -7.57 -0.91 -30.32
C ALA A 186 -8.00 -2.30 -30.80
N THR A 187 -9.15 -2.75 -30.30
CA THR A 187 -9.81 -3.98 -30.77
C THR A 187 -10.44 -3.77 -32.15
N PRO A 188 -10.65 -4.83 -32.96
CA PRO A 188 -11.24 -4.69 -34.30
C PRO A 188 -12.58 -3.94 -34.32
N GLY A 189 -13.44 -4.17 -33.31
CA GLY A 189 -14.72 -3.47 -33.19
C GLY A 189 -14.58 -1.97 -32.87
N GLU A 190 -13.54 -1.59 -32.14
CA GLU A 190 -13.25 -0.18 -31.84
C GLU A 190 -12.64 0.53 -33.05
N VAL A 191 -11.82 -0.18 -33.83
CA VAL A 191 -11.26 0.31 -35.10
C VAL A 191 -12.39 0.67 -36.08
N ASP A 192 -13.35 -0.23 -36.29
CA ASP A 192 -14.49 0.01 -37.19
C ASP A 192 -15.37 1.19 -36.71
N ARG A 193 -15.62 1.28 -35.39
CA ARG A 193 -16.37 2.40 -34.80
C ARG A 193 -15.71 3.75 -35.06
N VAL A 194 -14.39 3.85 -34.86
CA VAL A 194 -13.62 5.08 -35.06
C VAL A 194 -13.60 5.47 -36.54
N PHE A 195 -13.48 4.52 -37.47
CA PHE A 195 -13.59 4.81 -38.90
C PHE A 195 -14.97 5.32 -39.31
N ARG A 196 -16.06 4.71 -38.81
CA ARG A 196 -17.43 5.20 -39.08
C ARG A 196 -17.64 6.63 -38.56
N LEU A 197 -17.04 6.98 -37.42
CA LEU A 197 -17.10 8.34 -36.88
C LEU A 197 -16.29 9.34 -37.71
N GLU A 198 -15.15 8.94 -38.29
CA GLU A 198 -14.37 9.79 -39.20
C GLU A 198 -15.05 9.98 -40.57
N GLU A 199 -15.77 8.97 -41.06
CA GLU A 199 -16.55 9.05 -42.31
C GLU A 199 -17.74 10.00 -42.17
N ASN A 200 -18.43 9.96 -41.02
CA ASN A 200 -19.58 10.82 -40.73
C ASN A 200 -19.19 12.21 -40.19
N GLY A 201 -17.95 12.36 -39.69
CA GLY A 201 -17.45 13.58 -39.05
C GLY A 201 -16.53 14.42 -39.94
N SER A 202 -15.34 14.76 -39.43
CA SER A 202 -14.40 15.74 -40.00
C SER A 202 -13.71 15.34 -41.31
N LYS A 203 -14.04 14.18 -41.91
CA LYS A 203 -13.55 13.69 -43.22
C LYS A 203 -12.04 13.81 -43.40
N ARG A 204 -11.26 13.46 -42.38
CA ARG A 204 -9.80 13.58 -42.42
C ARG A 204 -9.21 12.51 -43.34
N ALA A 205 -8.93 12.89 -44.58
CA ALA A 205 -8.45 11.99 -45.64
C ALA A 205 -7.18 11.20 -45.25
N GLY A 206 -6.35 11.71 -44.33
CA GLY A 206 -5.16 11.02 -43.84
C GLY A 206 -5.45 9.78 -43.00
N VAL A 207 -6.56 9.76 -42.25
CA VAL A 207 -6.99 8.60 -41.45
C VAL A 207 -7.71 7.59 -42.35
N LEU A 208 -8.66 8.05 -43.16
CA LEU A 208 -9.49 7.21 -44.04
C LEU A 208 -8.66 6.44 -45.09
N LYS A 209 -7.62 7.06 -45.67
CA LYS A 209 -6.72 6.36 -46.63
C LYS A 209 -5.98 5.17 -46.01
N ARG A 210 -5.80 5.17 -44.69
CA ARG A 210 -5.03 4.14 -43.96
C ARG A 210 -5.92 3.04 -43.37
N ARG A 211 -7.23 3.04 -43.66
CA ARG A 211 -8.19 2.00 -43.23
C ARG A 211 -7.74 0.59 -43.59
N LYS A 212 -7.17 0.40 -44.78
CA LYS A 212 -6.63 -0.88 -45.27
C LYS A 212 -5.43 -1.42 -44.47
N ASN A 213 -4.81 -0.60 -43.63
CA ASN A 213 -3.64 -1.00 -42.84
C ASN A 213 -4.00 -1.56 -41.46
N PHE A 214 -5.29 -1.60 -41.08
CA PHE A 214 -5.74 -2.11 -39.79
C PHE A 214 -6.56 -3.40 -39.99
N PRO A 215 -6.23 -4.50 -39.30
CA PRO A 215 -6.90 -5.78 -39.48
C PRO A 215 -8.35 -5.73 -38.93
N GLY A 216 -9.29 -6.34 -39.66
CA GLY A 216 -10.68 -6.51 -39.21
C GLY A 216 -11.69 -5.49 -39.75
N VAL A 217 -11.32 -4.70 -40.77
CA VAL A 217 -12.24 -3.77 -41.42
C VAL A 217 -12.50 -4.23 -42.86
N GLU A 218 -13.59 -4.95 -43.08
CA GLU A 218 -14.03 -5.34 -44.43
C GLU A 218 -14.47 -4.09 -45.20
N SER A 219 -14.13 -4.05 -46.49
CA SER A 219 -14.35 -2.92 -47.41
C SER A 219 -15.79 -2.87 -47.92
#